data_AF-A0A2P1BP40-F1
#
_entry.id   AF-A0A2P1BP40-F1
#
_cell.length_a   1.000
_cell.length_b   1.000
_cell.length_c   1.000
_cell.angle_alpha   90.00
_cell.angle_beta   90.00
_cell.angle_gamma   90.00
#
_symmetry.space_group_name_H-M   'P 1'
#
loop_
_entity.id
_entity.type
_entity.pdbx_description
1 polymer ?
#
loop_
_entity_poly.entity_id
_entity_poly.type
_entity_poly.pdbx_seq_one_letter_code
_entity_poly.pdbx_strand_id
1 'polypeptide(L)' 'MNNGLVDASDFDDERNGWPVEQVWKEMHKLLPFSPDSVVTHGDFSLDNLIF' A
#
# COMPACT_ATOMS: atom_id res chain seq x y z
N MET A 1 -5.81 -9.67 15.94
CA MET A 1 -4.47 -9.07 16.18
C MET A 1 -4.42 -7.80 15.37
N ASN A 2 -4.35 -6.64 16.02
CA ASN A 2 -3.92 -5.40 15.39
C ASN A 2 -2.67 -4.98 16.16
N ASN A 3 -1.50 -5.27 15.60
CA ASN A 3 -0.22 -5.09 16.28
C ASN A 3 0.33 -3.64 16.10
N GLY A 4 -0.48 -2.70 15.60
CA GLY A 4 -0.03 -1.31 15.37
C GLY A 4 1.13 -1.20 14.38
N LEU A 5 1.29 -2.17 13.47
CA LEU A 5 2.40 -2.23 12.51
C LEU A 5 2.26 -1.23 11.36
N VAL A 6 1.07 -0.65 11.19
CA VAL A 6 0.75 0.31 10.13
C VAL A 6 0.22 1.57 10.77
N ASP A 7 0.84 2.70 10.45
CA ASP A 7 0.33 4.01 10.82
C ASP A 7 -0.79 4.39 9.85
N ALA A 8 -2.04 4.27 10.30
CA ALA A 8 -3.20 4.60 9.47
C ALA A 8 -3.34 6.12 9.22
N SER A 9 -2.60 6.97 9.94
CA SER A 9 -2.62 8.41 9.71
C SER A 9 -1.79 8.84 8.50
N ASP A 10 -0.92 7.96 7.98
CA ASP A 10 -0.06 8.18 6.82
C ASP A 10 -0.61 7.56 5.53
N PHE A 11 -1.90 7.21 5.52
CA PHE A 11 -2.55 6.77 4.28
C PHE A 11 -2.79 7.95 3.33
N ASP A 12 -2.82 7.67 2.02
CA ASP A 12 -3.22 8.61 0.98
C ASP A 12 -4.55 9.30 1.32
N ASP A 13 -4.75 10.53 0.83
CA ASP A 13 -5.94 11.35 1.10
C ASP A 13 -7.27 10.60 0.86
N GLU A 14 -7.35 9.78 -0.18
CA GLU A 14 -8.54 8.98 -0.53
C GLU A 14 -8.91 7.92 0.52
N ARG A 15 -7.97 7.57 1.40
CA ARG A 15 -8.11 6.58 2.48
C ARG A 15 -7.94 7.20 3.86
N ASN A 16 -7.88 8.52 3.97
CA ASN A 16 -7.76 9.20 5.25
C ASN A 16 -8.92 8.80 6.20
N GLY A 17 -8.58 8.43 7.44
CA GLY A 17 -9.52 7.98 8.45
C GLY A 17 -10.01 6.53 8.31
N TRP A 18 -9.53 5.78 7.31
CA TRP A 18 -9.87 4.37 7.18
C TRP A 18 -9.13 3.53 8.23
N PRO A 19 -9.79 2.54 8.86
CA PRO A 19 -9.08 1.55 9.66
C PRO A 19 -8.27 0.61 8.75
N VAL A 20 -7.13 0.15 9.24
CA VAL A 20 -6.20 -0.74 8.53
C VAL A 20 -6.93 -1.98 7.98
N GLU A 21 -7.84 -2.56 8.77
CA GLU A 21 -8.61 -3.74 8.37
C GLU A 21 -9.59 -3.46 7.22
N GLN A 22 -10.06 -2.22 7.06
CA GLN A 22 -10.88 -1.85 5.91
C GLN A 22 -10.04 -1.75 4.65
N VAL A 23 -8.87 -1.12 4.72
CA VAL A 23 -7.93 -1.07 3.57
C VAL A 23 -7.60 -2.48 3.11
N TRP A 24 -7.29 -3.39 4.04
CA TRP A 24 -7.04 -4.80 3.73
C TRP A 24 -8.21 -5.47 2.99
N LYS A 25 -9.44 -5.30 3.48
CA LYS A 25 -10.65 -5.90 2.87
C LYS A 25 -10.93 -5.34 1.48
N GLU A 26 -10.84 -4.02 1.30
CA GLU A 26 -11.11 -3.39 0.01
C GLU A 26 -10.03 -3.75 -1.02
N MET A 27 -8.75 -3.80 -0.62
CA MET A 27 -7.65 -4.26 -1.48
C MET A 27 -7.91 -5.67 -2.03
N HIS A 28 -8.38 -6.61 -1.21
CA HIS A 28 -8.64 -7.98 -1.64
C HIS A 28 -9.77 -8.11 -2.67
N LYS A 29 -10.69 -7.13 -2.75
CA LYS A 29 -11.73 -7.13 -3.80
C LYS A 29 -11.17 -6.87 -5.19
N LEU A 30 -9.95 -6.35 -5.30
CA LEU A 30 -9.26 -6.09 -6.57
C LEU A 30 -8.52 -7.34 -7.09
N LEU A 31 -8.47 -8.42 -6.32
CA LEU A 31 -7.84 -9.68 -6.71
C LEU A 31 -8.87 -10.68 -7.27
N PRO A 32 -8.47 -11.56 -8.21
CA PRO A 32 -7.12 -11.73 -8.76
C PRO A 32 -6.82 -10.81 -9.96
N PHE A 33 -5.54 -10.65 -10.29
CA PHE A 33 -5.07 -10.13 -11.58
C PHE A 33 -3.87 -10.96 -12.09
N SER A 34 -3.59 -10.89 -13.39
CA SER A 34 -2.44 -11.59 -13.98
C SER A 34 -1.16 -10.79 -13.75
N PRO A 35 -0.09 -11.37 -13.18
CA PRO A 35 1.16 -10.66 -12.92
C PRO A 35 1.98 -10.43 -14.19
N ASP A 36 2.61 -9.26 -14.29
CA ASP A 36 3.62 -8.93 -15.29
C ASP A 36 5.00 -8.80 -14.60
N SER A 37 5.76 -9.88 -14.61
CA SER A 37 6.94 -10.04 -13.75
C SER A 37 8.21 -9.42 -14.35
N VAL A 38 8.83 -8.50 -13.61
CA VAL A 38 10.11 -7.84 -13.94
C VAL A 38 10.96 -7.61 -12.69
N VAL A 39 12.20 -7.12 -12.84
CA VAL A 39 12.99 -6.62 -11.71
C VAL A 39 12.38 -5.29 -11.24
N THR A 40 12.05 -5.19 -9.95
CA THR A 40 11.44 -3.99 -9.34
C THR A 40 12.27 -3.46 -8.18
N HIS A 41 12.32 -2.14 -7.99
CA HIS A 41 12.99 -1.52 -6.84
C HIS A 41 12.25 -1.76 -5.51
N GLY A 42 10.90 -1.78 -5.54
CA GLY A 42 10.06 -1.93 -4.34
C GLY A 42 9.59 -0.60 -3.74
N ASP A 43 10.45 0.43 -3.76
CA ASP A 43 10.10 1.81 -3.35
C ASP A 43 10.71 2.82 -4.33
N PHE A 44 10.10 2.96 -5.52
CA PHE A 44 10.61 3.83 -6.59
C PHE A 44 10.05 5.26 -6.49
N SER A 45 10.17 5.85 -5.30
CA SER A 45 9.81 7.24 -5.01
C SER A 45 10.92 8.21 -5.42
N LEU A 46 10.59 9.51 -5.51
CA LEU A 46 11.53 10.55 -5.94
C LEU A 46 12.72 10.73 -4.99
N ASP A 47 12.50 10.51 -3.69
CA ASP A 47 13.53 10.64 -2.67
C ASP A 47 14.65 9.59 -2.82
N ASN A 48 14.36 8.50 -3.54
CA ASN A 48 15.30 7.41 -3.80
C ASN A 48 16.01 7.52 -5.16
N LEU A 49 15.86 8.64 -5.88
CA LEU A 49 16.50 8.88 -7.18
C LEU A 49 17.56 9.99 -7.05
N ILE A 50 18.82 9.65 -7.33
CA ILE A 50 19.95 10.58 -7.24
C ILE A 50 20.42 10.96 -8.64
N PHE A 51 20.65 12.25 -8.85
CA PHE A 51 21.13 12.84 -10.10
C PHE A 51 22.57 13.35 -9.95
#